data_AF-A0A3D9FIK4-F1
#
_entry.id   AF-A0A3D9FIK4-F1
#
_cell.length_a   1.000
_cell.length_b   1.000
_cell.length_c   1.000
_cell.angle_alpha   90.00
_cell.angle_beta   90.00
_cell.angle_gamma   90.00
#
_symmetry.space_group_name_H-M   'P 1'
#
loop_
_entity.id
_entity.type
_entity.pdbx_description
1 polymer ?
#
loop_
_entity_poly.entity_id
_entity_poly.type
_entity_poly.pdbx_seq_one_letter_code
_entity_poly.pdbx_strand_id
1 'polypeptide(L)'
;MQLREDSRLPICADLYAQIEQLELNCRAMTLPALHEAIDEIRSKADAYDLLAVEGIAHAFERSIARNRQATAFGLYFDQLKLATGCAEVHDAQARDAMLAAISVRLTG
;
A
#
# COMPACT_ATOMS: atom_id res chain seq x y z
N MET A 1 5.71 -28.52 -0.27
CA MET A 1 4.58 -27.61 -0.57
C MET A 1 5.15 -26.22 -0.89
N GLN A 2 6.09 -26.13 -1.84
CA GLN A 2 7.05 -25.01 -1.99
C GLN A 2 6.74 -24.04 -3.16
N LEU A 3 5.92 -24.44 -4.14
CA LEU A 3 5.65 -23.64 -5.35
C LEU A 3 4.85 -22.34 -5.13
N ARG A 4 4.16 -22.20 -3.99
CA ARG A 4 3.38 -20.99 -3.68
C ARG A 4 4.25 -19.82 -3.21
N GLU A 5 5.42 -20.09 -2.62
CA GLU A 5 6.33 -19.05 -2.14
C GLU A 5 7.15 -18.44 -3.28
N ASP A 6 7.61 -19.26 -4.22
CA ASP A 6 8.34 -18.82 -5.43
C ASP A 6 7.53 -17.90 -6.34
N SER A 7 6.21 -18.07 -6.39
CA SER A 7 5.33 -17.25 -7.24
C SER A 7 4.98 -15.90 -6.59
N ARG A 8 5.13 -15.80 -5.27
CA ARG A 8 4.71 -14.63 -4.49
C ARG A 8 5.81 -13.58 -4.39
N LEU A 9 7.07 -14.01 -4.26
CA LEU A 9 8.26 -13.15 -4.28
C LEU A 9 8.35 -12.20 -5.50
N PRO A 10 8.18 -12.65 -6.76
CA PRO A 10 8.25 -11.77 -7.92
C PRO A 10 7.10 -10.76 -7.96
N ILE A 11 5.91 -11.13 -7.46
CA ILE A 11 4.75 -10.24 -7.39
C ILE A 11 4.94 -9.16 -6.32
N CYS A 12 5.45 -9.53 -5.16
CA CYS A 12 5.78 -8.58 -4.10
C CYS A 12 6.85 -7.58 -4.58
N ALA A 13 7.87 -8.05 -5.31
CA ALA A 13 8.91 -7.20 -5.90
C ALA A 13 8.36 -6.26 -6.99
N ASP A 14 7.48 -6.76 -7.87
CA ASP A 14 6.81 -5.95 -8.90
C ASP A 14 5.91 -4.87 -8.27
N LEU A 15 5.12 -5.23 -7.25
CA LEU A 15 4.30 -4.28 -6.50
C LEU A 15 5.17 -3.23 -5.79
N TYR A 16 6.26 -3.64 -5.14
CA TYR A 16 7.19 -2.73 -4.49
C TYR A 16 7.78 -1.72 -5.49
N ALA A 17 8.23 -2.19 -6.65
CA ALA A 17 8.76 -1.33 -7.71
C ALA A 17 7.69 -0.35 -8.24
N GLN A 18 6.44 -0.81 -8.42
CA GLN A 18 5.33 0.06 -8.83
C GLN A 18 5.02 1.13 -7.78
N ILE A 19 5.05 0.78 -6.49
CA ILE A 19 4.85 1.72 -5.39
C ILE A 19 5.95 2.78 -5.37
N GLU A 20 7.22 2.39 -5.58
CA GLU A 20 8.34 3.35 -5.68
C GLU A 20 8.20 4.30 -6.86
N GLN A 21 7.85 3.78 -8.04
CA GLN A 21 7.59 4.63 -9.20
C GLN A 21 6.42 5.58 -8.96
N LEU A 22 5.36 5.11 -8.31
CA LEU A 22 4.22 5.94 -7.97
C LEU A 22 4.62 7.04 -6.98
N GLU A 23 5.41 6.74 -5.96
CA GLU A 23 5.90 7.73 -4.99
C GLU A 23 6.68 8.86 -5.67
N LEU A 24 7.58 8.53 -6.60
CA LEU A 24 8.36 9.52 -7.34
C LEU A 24 7.49 10.43 -8.20
N ASN A 25 6.44 9.86 -8.82
CA ASN A 25 5.60 10.57 -9.78
C ASN A 25 4.36 11.22 -9.16
N CYS A 26 3.93 10.81 -7.95
CA CYS A 26 2.64 11.18 -7.37
C CYS A 26 2.41 12.70 -7.24
N ARG A 27 3.50 13.47 -7.07
CA ARG A 27 3.46 14.93 -6.93
C ARG A 27 3.13 15.63 -8.25
N ALA A 28 3.56 15.05 -9.38
CA ALA A 28 3.31 15.58 -10.71
C ALA A 28 2.00 15.04 -11.33
N MET A 29 1.44 13.98 -10.77
CA MET A 29 0.20 13.35 -11.26
C MET A 29 -1.05 14.14 -10.88
N THR A 30 -2.05 14.09 -11.76
CA THR A 30 -3.40 14.56 -11.47
C THR A 30 -4.08 13.63 -10.46
N LEU A 31 -5.11 14.14 -9.77
CA LEU A 31 -5.90 13.33 -8.83
C LEU A 31 -6.47 12.06 -9.46
N PRO A 32 -7.14 12.11 -10.64
CA PRO A 32 -7.65 10.91 -11.29
C PRO A 32 -6.57 9.88 -11.61
N ALA A 33 -5.42 10.31 -12.13
CA ALA A 33 -4.31 9.41 -12.46
C ALA A 33 -3.70 8.77 -11.21
N LEU A 34 -3.66 9.51 -10.10
CA LEU A 34 -3.20 8.95 -8.83
C LEU A 34 -4.19 7.91 -8.28
N HIS A 35 -5.49 8.17 -8.35
CA HIS A 35 -6.51 7.20 -7.94
C HIS A 35 -6.42 5.92 -8.78
N GLU A 36 -6.32 6.05 -10.10
CA GLU A 36 -6.16 4.92 -11.01
C GLU A 36 -4.91 4.10 -10.67
N ALA A 37 -3.77 4.75 -10.43
CA ALA A 37 -2.54 4.05 -10.04
C ALA A 37 -2.63 3.33 -8.68
N ILE A 38 -3.34 3.91 -7.70
CA ILE A 38 -3.56 3.25 -6.40
C ILE A 38 -4.54 2.08 -6.55
N ASP A 39 -5.56 2.22 -7.40
CA ASP A 39 -6.54 1.17 -7.68
C ASP A 39 -5.92 -0.02 -8.42
N GLU A 40 -4.95 0.23 -9.33
CA GLU A 40 -4.16 -0.84 -9.96
C GLU A 40 -3.35 -1.63 -8.92
N ILE A 41 -2.69 -0.94 -7.99
CA ILE A 41 -1.96 -1.57 -6.87
C ILE A 41 -2.91 -2.41 -6.01
N ARG A 42 -4.10 -1.87 -5.71
CA ARG A 42 -5.14 -2.55 -4.92
C ARG A 42 -5.66 -3.80 -5.63
N SER A 43 -5.98 -3.70 -6.92
CA SER A 43 -6.50 -4.81 -7.72
C SER A 43 -5.46 -5.93 -7.86
N LYS A 44 -4.18 -5.58 -8.03
CA LYS A 44 -3.09 -6.56 -7.99
C LYS A 44 -2.97 -7.19 -6.60
N ALA A 45 -3.00 -6.40 -5.53
CA ALA A 45 -2.93 -6.92 -4.18
C ALA A 45 -4.05 -7.92 -3.86
N ASP A 46 -5.29 -7.60 -4.24
CA ASP A 46 -6.47 -8.46 -4.10
C ASP A 46 -6.30 -9.79 -4.85
N ALA A 47 -5.85 -9.75 -6.11
CA ALA A 47 -5.62 -10.94 -6.93
C ALA A 47 -4.57 -11.93 -6.35
N TYR A 48 -3.72 -11.48 -5.43
CA TYR A 48 -2.68 -12.27 -4.78
C TYR A 48 -2.87 -12.40 -3.25
N ASP A 49 -4.08 -12.15 -2.74
CA ASP A 49 -4.43 -12.24 -1.31
C ASP A 49 -3.54 -11.37 -0.39
N LEU A 50 -3.04 -10.24 -0.90
CA LEU A 50 -2.23 -9.27 -0.15
C LEU A 50 -3.11 -8.24 0.57
N LEU A 51 -4.00 -8.72 1.45
CA LEU A 51 -5.01 -7.93 2.16
C LEU A 51 -4.44 -6.71 2.92
N ALA A 52 -3.20 -6.79 3.39
CA ALA A 52 -2.54 -5.67 4.06
C ALA A 52 -2.27 -4.50 3.09
N VAL A 53 -1.80 -4.80 1.87
CA VAL A 53 -1.55 -3.81 0.82
C VAL A 53 -2.87 -3.21 0.35
N GLU A 54 -3.88 -4.05 0.15
CA GLU A 54 -5.24 -3.62 -0.22
C GLU A 54 -5.84 -2.63 0.80
N GLY A 55 -5.77 -2.97 2.10
CA GLY A 55 -6.31 -2.14 3.17
C GLY A 55 -5.61 -0.77 3.28
N ILE A 56 -4.28 -0.74 3.11
CA ILE A 56 -3.51 0.51 3.12
C ILE A 56 -3.80 1.34 1.88
N ALA A 57 -3.88 0.72 0.70
CA ALA A 57 -4.24 1.40 -0.55
C ALA A 57 -5.61 2.06 -0.44
N HIS A 58 -6.60 1.34 0.09
CA HIS A 58 -7.94 1.88 0.31
C HIS A 58 -7.96 3.05 1.32
N ALA A 59 -7.22 2.94 2.43
CA ALA A 59 -7.07 4.03 3.39
C ALA A 59 -6.39 5.27 2.77
N PHE A 60 -5.41 5.05 1.90
CA PHE A 60 -4.69 6.10 1.19
C PHE A 60 -5.60 6.85 0.22
N GLU A 61 -6.39 6.14 -0.59
CA GLU A 61 -7.39 6.76 -1.47
C GLU A 61 -8.39 7.63 -0.71
N ARG A 62 -8.90 7.13 0.42
CA ARG A 62 -9.82 7.89 1.28
C ARG A 62 -9.16 9.15 1.84
N SER A 63 -7.88 9.08 2.22
CA SER A 63 -7.14 10.23 2.70
C SER A 63 -6.97 11.29 1.61
N ILE A 64 -6.60 10.87 0.41
CA ILE A 64 -6.46 11.75 -0.77
C ILE A 64 -7.79 12.42 -1.10
N ALA A 65 -8.88 11.64 -1.15
CA ALA A 65 -10.22 12.13 -1.45
C ALA A 65 -10.72 13.13 -0.40
N ARG A 66 -10.35 12.94 0.88
CA ARG A 66 -10.72 13.85 1.97
C ARG A 66 -9.95 15.17 1.89
N ASN A 67 -8.62 15.12 1.81
CA ASN A 67 -7.79 16.31 1.66
C ASN A 67 -6.38 15.95 1.19
N ARG A 68 -6.16 16.03 -0.14
CA ARG A 68 -4.87 15.78 -0.78
C ARG A 68 -3.70 16.56 -0.14
N GLN A 69 -3.89 17.83 0.25
CA GLN A 69 -2.80 18.64 0.78
C GLN A 69 -2.40 18.22 2.21
N ALA A 70 -3.35 17.69 2.98
CA ALA A 70 -3.10 17.17 4.33
C ALA A 70 -2.70 15.69 4.35
N THR A 71 -2.83 14.98 3.21
CA THR A 71 -2.42 13.59 3.10
C THR A 71 -0.91 13.45 3.27
N ALA A 72 -0.49 12.64 4.25
CA ALA A 72 0.91 12.31 4.47
C ALA A 72 1.37 11.22 3.49
N PHE A 73 1.56 11.59 2.21
CA PHE A 73 1.94 10.69 1.12
C PHE A 73 3.07 9.72 1.47
N GLY A 74 4.19 10.25 2.00
CA GLY A 74 5.35 9.42 2.35
C GLY A 74 5.02 8.31 3.35
N LEU A 75 4.16 8.59 4.35
CA LEU A 75 3.74 7.57 5.30
C LEU A 75 2.92 6.47 4.62
N TYR A 76 2.00 6.80 3.72
CA TYR A 76 1.22 5.77 3.02
C TYR A 76 2.10 4.94 2.09
N PHE A 77 3.05 5.55 1.38
CA PHE A 77 3.99 4.81 0.52
C PHE A 77 4.92 3.90 1.32
N ASP A 78 5.48 4.37 2.44
CA ASP A 78 6.29 3.54 3.33
C ASP A 78 5.49 2.35 3.87
N GLN A 79 4.23 2.56 4.23
CA GLN A 79 3.34 1.50 4.72
C GLN A 79 3.00 0.49 3.62
N LEU A 80 2.73 0.94 2.38
CA LEU A 80 2.51 0.06 1.23
C LEU A 80 3.74 -0.81 0.96
N LYS A 81 4.95 -0.22 0.98
CA LYS A 81 6.22 -0.93 0.80
C LYS A 81 6.49 -1.96 1.89
N LEU A 82 6.16 -1.66 3.16
CA LEU A 82 6.28 -2.62 4.25
C LEU A 82 5.26 -3.76 4.10
N ALA A 83 4.04 -3.45 3.67
CA ALA A 83 2.96 -4.41 3.52
C ALA A 83 3.14 -5.38 2.34
N THR A 84 3.91 -5.02 1.31
CA THR A 84 4.28 -5.99 0.25
C THR A 84 5.14 -7.13 0.78
N GLY A 85 5.73 -7.02 1.98
CA GLY A 85 6.47 -8.10 2.63
C GLY A 85 7.80 -8.42 1.97
N CYS A 86 8.33 -7.51 1.12
CA CYS A 86 9.71 -7.61 0.62
C CYS A 86 10.76 -7.39 1.71
N ALA A 87 10.36 -6.87 2.87
CA ALA A 87 11.09 -7.01 4.13
C ALA A 87 10.33 -8.02 5.01
N GLU A 88 11.04 -8.95 5.66
CA GLU A 88 10.49 -10.06 6.44
C GLU A 88 9.35 -9.63 7.38
N VAL A 89 8.09 -9.96 7.05
CA VAL A 89 6.95 -9.80 7.97
C VAL A 89 6.41 -11.18 8.33
N HIS A 90 7.01 -11.78 9.36
CA HIS A 90 6.52 -13.02 9.98
C HIS A 90 5.53 -12.80 11.13
N ASP A 91 5.04 -11.58 11.35
CA ASP A 91 4.23 -11.29 12.54
C ASP A 91 2.89 -10.60 12.23
N ALA A 92 1.80 -11.36 12.36
CA ALA A 92 0.43 -10.88 12.24
C ALA A 92 0.09 -9.83 13.31
N GLN A 93 0.79 -9.83 14.44
CA GLN A 93 0.60 -8.87 15.53
C GLN A 93 1.16 -7.48 15.17
N ALA A 94 2.24 -7.44 14.38
CA ALA A 94 2.79 -6.18 13.86
C ALA A 94 1.81 -5.50 12.89
N ARG A 95 1.13 -6.27 12.04
CA ARG A 95 0.11 -5.79 11.09
C ARG A 95 -1.07 -5.13 11.81
N ASP A 96 -1.63 -5.79 12.82
CA ASP A 96 -2.83 -5.29 13.53
C ASP A 96 -2.48 -4.05 14.39
N ALA A 97 -1.29 -4.00 14.98
CA ALA A 97 -0.80 -2.80 15.67
C ALA A 97 -0.58 -1.61 14.71
N MET A 98 -0.14 -1.87 13.47
CA MET A 98 0.05 -0.84 12.45
C MET A 98 -1.27 -0.23 11.96
N LEU A 99 -2.27 -1.06 11.67
CA LEU A 99 -3.60 -0.61 11.25
C LEU A 99 -4.29 0.20 12.36
N ALA A 100 -4.07 -0.16 13.63
CA ALA A 100 -4.52 0.61 14.77
C ALA A 100 -3.86 2.00 14.82
N ALA A 101 -2.55 2.10 14.60
CA ALA A 101 -1.83 3.38 14.63
C ALA A 101 -2.30 4.38 13.55
N ILE A 102 -2.71 3.89 12.37
CA ILE A 102 -3.28 4.73 11.30
C ILE A 102 -4.70 5.19 11.67
N SER A 103 -5.51 4.30 12.26
CA SER A 103 -6.89 4.62 12.67
C SER A 103 -6.97 5.71 13.75
N VAL A 104 -5.98 5.77 14.66
CA VAL A 104 -5.95 6.81 15.72
C VAL A 104 -5.76 8.22 15.15
N ARG A 105 -5.05 8.40 14.03
CA ARG A 105 -4.82 9.74 13.44
C ARG A 105 -5.97 10.30 12.60
N LEU A 106 -6.95 9.48 12.22
CA LEU A 106 -8.12 9.93 11.46
C LEU A 106 -9.26 10.47 12.34
N THR A 107 -9.16 10.25 13.65
CA THR A 107 -10.18 10.58 14.66
C THR A 107 -9.75 11.72 15.60
N GLY A 108 -8.57 12.32 15.37
CA GLY A 108 -8.06 13.49 16.10
C GLY A 108 -8.26 14.78 15.32
#